data_AF-A0A139GWU9-F1
#
_entry.id   AF-A0A139GWU9-F1
#
_cell.length_a   1.000
_cell.length_b   1.000
_cell.length_c   1.000
_cell.angle_alpha   90.00
_cell.angle_beta   90.00
_cell.angle_gamma   90.00
#
_symmetry.space_group_name_H-M   'P 1'
#
loop_
_entity.id
_entity.type
_entity.pdbx_description
1 polymer ?
#
loop_
_entity_poly.entity_id
_entity_poly.type
_entity_poly.pdbx_seq_one_letter_code
_entity_poly.pdbx_strand_id
1 'polypeptide(L)'
;MPSGSPDEEEAFLDECRHTSPSRTRNLRALDTSWPIWSIQIKRLLTFAIFYTIVLLQVRKAARRDPTSLFFDPDIGFERVYSAQREAEAHAFVDKWNSMHPYQASTANQSICVGIPTAQRANVSSFETTVGSILAGLSPEERSELYVLPFIAHLDPQIHPAYQTSWLHGATDDVLIYNLERKERKYVAYLEKSEKDHHKKSLVDYKYILNACHEVGTPFILIVEDDMLAAAGWYAHLKAALRTKVRRSITDSSLYLRLFYTEKNFGWNKENWLGYLIYSTFFEALVAGILLLLRRRRLLAPSFCLPFLTIYTPLLILLFFATGRPTLFPLAHGLHPMDQSGCCSQALLYPRDQVPGLIRRFEQDLSGIKPVDALIETYADETGLKRWAVVPCPFQHVGSKSGQQIQAEKGKPSAERIWNFEFEKWWMDHRPSPSTIDNNRDESIEVLIA
;
A
#
# COMPACT_ATOMS: atom_id res chain seq x y z
N MET A 1 28.98 55.44 -104.20
CA MET A 1 30.04 56.06 -105.02
C MET A 1 29.85 57.56 -104.96
N PRO A 2 30.96 58.32 -104.86
CA PRO A 2 31.86 58.50 -103.73
C PRO A 2 31.50 59.85 -103.03
N SER A 3 31.99 60.23 -101.86
CA SER A 3 33.38 60.49 -101.44
C SER A 3 33.29 60.83 -99.95
N GLY A 4 34.07 60.28 -99.04
CA GLY A 4 35.51 60.45 -98.91
C GLY A 4 35.76 60.62 -97.40
N SER A 5 36.59 59.74 -96.87
CA SER A 5 37.01 59.60 -95.47
C SER A 5 38.20 60.54 -95.17
N PRO A 6 39.00 60.35 -94.11
CA PRO A 6 38.71 60.40 -92.66
C PRO A 6 39.80 61.23 -91.92
N ASP A 7 39.82 61.09 -90.59
CA ASP A 7 41.01 61.17 -89.72
C ASP A 7 41.48 62.51 -89.12
N GLU A 8 42.10 62.27 -87.96
CA GLU A 8 43.01 63.08 -87.16
C GLU A 8 42.40 64.03 -86.12
N GLU A 9 42.84 64.13 -84.86
CA GLU A 9 43.78 63.44 -83.95
C GLU A 9 44.02 64.50 -82.85
N GLU A 10 44.04 64.05 -81.58
CA GLU A 10 44.68 64.66 -80.41
C GLU A 10 44.62 66.20 -80.19
N ALA A 11 43.81 66.66 -79.23
CA ALA A 11 44.19 66.80 -77.82
C ALA A 11 45.13 67.99 -77.53
N PHE A 12 44.55 69.08 -77.01
CA PHE A 12 45.31 70.08 -76.26
C PHE A 12 44.48 70.61 -75.08
N LEU A 13 44.63 69.90 -73.96
CA LEU A 13 44.74 70.40 -72.58
C LEU A 13 43.77 71.48 -72.05
N ASP A 14 43.06 71.04 -71.01
CA ASP A 14 42.94 71.70 -69.70
C ASP A 14 41.73 72.62 -69.47
N GLU A 15 40.66 72.05 -68.89
CA GLU A 15 39.96 72.78 -67.82
C GLU A 15 39.40 71.82 -66.75
N CYS A 16 40.08 71.88 -65.60
CA CYS A 16 39.75 71.31 -64.31
C CYS A 16 38.26 71.42 -63.89
N ARG A 17 37.62 70.29 -63.53
CA ARG A 17 37.10 70.05 -62.15
C ARG A 17 36.38 68.72 -61.93
N HIS A 18 36.71 68.13 -60.78
CA HIS A 18 35.93 67.22 -59.93
C HIS A 18 35.99 65.68 -60.15
N THR A 19 37.03 65.11 -59.53
CA THR A 19 37.00 64.07 -58.46
C THR A 19 36.42 62.66 -58.74
N SER A 20 37.37 61.72 -58.81
CA SER A 20 37.30 60.25 -58.60
C SER A 20 37.23 59.90 -57.08
N PRO A 21 37.42 58.64 -56.55
CA PRO A 21 37.41 57.26 -57.12
C PRO A 21 36.77 56.15 -56.20
N SER A 22 36.75 54.91 -56.74
CA SER A 22 36.93 53.57 -56.07
C SER A 22 35.78 53.01 -55.21
N ARG A 23 35.23 51.79 -55.41
CA ARG A 23 35.73 50.42 -55.68
C ARG A 23 36.55 49.82 -54.52
N THR A 24 35.86 49.21 -53.56
CA THR A 24 36.42 48.22 -52.62
C THR A 24 35.55 46.96 -52.58
N ARG A 25 36.17 45.83 -52.94
CA ARG A 25 35.73 44.47 -52.62
C ARG A 25 35.55 44.33 -51.11
N ASN A 26 34.46 43.68 -50.68
CA ASN A 26 34.39 43.03 -49.37
C ASN A 26 33.78 41.62 -49.54
N LEU A 27 34.68 40.65 -49.71
CA LEU A 27 34.45 39.25 -49.37
C LEU A 27 34.81 39.11 -47.88
N ARG A 28 33.80 39.08 -47.00
CA ARG A 28 33.85 38.48 -45.65
C ARG A 28 32.51 38.69 -44.96
N ALA A 29 31.73 37.62 -44.89
CA ALA A 29 31.01 37.15 -43.70
C ALA A 29 30.02 36.07 -44.14
N LEU A 30 30.49 34.83 -44.21
CA LEU A 30 29.64 33.70 -43.81
C LEU A 30 29.47 33.86 -42.29
N ASP A 31 28.59 34.78 -41.91
CA ASP A 31 28.21 34.96 -40.53
C ASP A 31 27.32 33.76 -40.20
N THR A 32 27.89 32.86 -39.42
CA THR A 32 27.24 31.68 -38.87
C THR A 32 25.96 32.11 -38.16
N SER A 33 24.82 31.92 -38.83
CA SER A 33 23.49 32.11 -38.26
C SER A 33 23.18 30.97 -37.29
N TRP A 34 23.89 30.94 -36.16
CA TRP A 34 23.38 30.24 -34.99
C TRP A 34 22.05 30.91 -34.64
N PRO A 35 20.92 30.19 -34.61
CA PRO A 35 19.64 30.82 -34.30
C PRO A 35 19.75 31.43 -32.90
N ILE A 36 19.66 32.77 -32.83
CA ILE A 36 19.55 33.50 -31.58
C ILE A 36 18.16 33.17 -31.02
N TRP A 37 18.05 32.03 -30.34
CA TRP A 37 16.82 31.63 -29.66
C TRP A 37 16.38 32.78 -28.75
N SER A 38 15.13 33.22 -28.91
CA SER A 38 14.57 34.26 -28.05
C SER A 38 14.68 33.83 -26.59
N ILE A 39 14.88 34.79 -25.68
CA ILE A 39 15.05 34.52 -24.24
C ILE A 39 13.90 33.67 -23.69
N GLN A 40 12.69 33.79 -24.26
CA GLN A 40 11.54 32.98 -23.87
C GLN A 40 11.71 31.50 -24.23
N ILE A 41 12.26 31.21 -25.41
CA ILE A 41 12.48 29.81 -25.83
C ILE A 41 13.56 29.18 -24.94
N LYS A 42 14.63 29.91 -24.62
CA LYS A 42 15.66 29.41 -23.68
C LYS A 42 15.05 29.06 -22.32
N ARG A 43 14.16 29.91 -21.78
CA ARG A 43 13.47 29.67 -20.50
C ARG A 43 12.55 28.45 -20.55
N LEU A 44 11.76 28.33 -21.62
CA LEU A 44 10.88 27.19 -21.81
C LEU A 44 11.69 25.89 -21.90
N LEU A 45 12.82 25.91 -22.62
CA LEU A 45 13.74 24.77 -22.70
C LEU A 45 14.33 24.42 -21.34
N THR A 46 14.77 25.40 -20.55
CA THR A 46 15.28 25.16 -19.19
C THR A 46 14.21 24.52 -18.30
N PHE A 47 12.99 25.05 -18.31
CA PHE A 47 11.89 24.45 -17.55
C PHE A 47 11.57 23.05 -18.05
N ALA A 48 11.50 22.83 -19.37
CA ALA A 48 11.23 21.52 -19.96
C ALA A 48 12.29 20.49 -19.56
N ILE A 49 13.58 20.86 -19.57
CA ILE A 49 14.67 19.99 -19.10
C ILE A 49 14.49 19.66 -17.62
N PHE A 50 14.29 20.68 -16.77
CA PHE A 50 14.08 20.48 -15.33
C PHE A 50 12.85 19.60 -15.05
N TYR A 51 11.71 19.92 -15.65
CA TYR A 51 10.47 19.18 -15.51
C TYR A 51 10.65 17.73 -15.98
N THR A 52 11.36 17.50 -17.09
CA THR A 52 11.65 16.14 -17.58
C THR A 52 12.49 15.37 -16.58
N ILE A 53 13.52 15.98 -15.98
CA ILE A 53 14.34 15.33 -14.96
C ILE A 53 13.46 14.95 -13.75
N VAL A 54 12.65 15.89 -13.24
CA VAL A 54 11.76 15.63 -12.10
C VAL A 54 10.75 14.54 -12.45
N LEU A 55 10.13 14.60 -13.63
CA LEU A 55 9.18 13.60 -14.13
C LEU A 55 9.80 12.21 -14.17
N LEU A 56 11.04 12.08 -14.64
CA LEU A 56 11.75 10.80 -14.68
C LEU A 56 12.05 10.26 -13.28
N GLN A 57 12.43 11.12 -12.33
CA GLN A 57 12.66 10.73 -10.93
C GLN A 57 11.36 10.29 -10.24
N VAL A 58 10.29 11.08 -10.39
CA VAL A 58 8.95 10.75 -9.89
C VAL A 58 8.46 9.44 -10.48
N ARG A 59 8.57 9.27 -11.80
CA ARG A 59 8.20 8.02 -12.47
C ARG A 59 9.01 6.85 -11.95
N LYS A 60 10.27 7.02 -11.54
CA LYS A 60 11.07 5.96 -10.94
C LYS A 60 10.62 5.64 -9.51
N ALA A 61 10.37 6.65 -8.69
CA ALA A 61 9.97 6.48 -7.30
C ALA A 61 8.56 5.89 -7.15
N ALA A 62 7.63 6.28 -8.01
CA ALA A 62 6.22 5.94 -7.89
C ALA A 62 5.78 4.65 -8.61
N ARG A 63 6.70 3.87 -9.19
CA ARG A 63 6.35 2.63 -9.92
C ARG A 63 5.63 1.59 -9.08
N ARG A 64 5.87 1.60 -7.76
CA ARG A 64 5.25 0.68 -6.80
C ARG A 64 4.07 1.29 -6.03
N ASP A 65 3.70 2.53 -6.33
CA ASP A 65 2.57 3.19 -5.66
C ASP A 65 1.29 2.97 -6.47
N PRO A 66 0.33 2.16 -5.97
CA PRO A 66 -0.90 1.83 -6.70
C PRO A 66 -1.84 3.02 -6.92
N THR A 67 -1.54 4.17 -6.31
CA THR A 67 -2.32 5.41 -6.43
C THR A 67 -1.70 6.40 -7.43
N SER A 68 -0.53 6.06 -7.97
CA SER A 68 0.22 6.86 -8.94
C SER A 68 -0.26 6.64 -10.37
N LEU A 69 -0.20 7.68 -11.21
CA LEU A 69 -0.32 7.52 -12.66
C LEU A 69 0.90 6.83 -13.28
N PHE A 70 1.99 6.71 -12.53
CA PHE A 70 3.23 6.05 -12.94
C PHE A 70 3.36 4.62 -12.40
N PHE A 71 2.29 4.08 -11.78
CA PHE A 71 2.26 2.70 -11.30
C PHE A 71 2.58 1.73 -12.44
N ASP A 72 3.50 0.82 -12.18
CA ASP A 72 3.92 -0.22 -13.10
C ASP A 72 3.51 -1.57 -12.49
N PRO A 73 2.45 -2.23 -13.00
CA PRO A 73 1.92 -3.45 -12.38
C PRO A 73 2.95 -4.59 -12.37
N ASP A 74 3.84 -4.67 -13.37
CA ASP A 74 4.85 -5.71 -13.46
C ASP A 74 5.89 -5.58 -12.33
N ILE A 75 6.13 -4.35 -11.86
CA ILE A 75 7.06 -4.04 -10.76
C ILE A 75 6.35 -3.98 -9.41
N GLY A 76 5.11 -3.47 -9.39
CA GLY A 76 4.31 -3.29 -8.18
C GLY A 76 3.84 -4.61 -7.57
N PHE A 77 3.47 -5.58 -8.40
CA PHE A 77 3.01 -6.91 -7.96
C PHE A 77 4.11 -7.97 -7.95
N GLU A 78 5.38 -7.55 -8.06
CA GLU A 78 6.52 -8.46 -7.99
C GLU A 78 6.57 -9.13 -6.60
N ARG A 79 6.49 -10.47 -6.58
CA ARG A 79 6.40 -11.29 -5.35
C ARG A 79 7.78 -11.67 -4.81
N VAL A 80 8.62 -10.69 -4.49
CA VAL A 80 10.01 -10.95 -4.06
C VAL A 80 10.04 -11.60 -2.68
N TYR A 81 9.46 -10.94 -1.68
CA TYR A 81 9.44 -11.41 -0.29
C TYR A 81 8.33 -12.41 -0.05
N SER A 82 7.17 -12.23 -0.67
CA SER A 82 6.07 -13.20 -0.56
C SER A 82 6.47 -14.60 -1.02
N ALA A 83 7.16 -14.73 -2.16
CA ALA A 83 7.61 -16.03 -2.64
C ALA A 83 8.60 -16.71 -1.68
N GLN A 84 9.49 -15.94 -1.06
CA GLN A 84 10.39 -16.46 -0.03
C GLN A 84 9.61 -16.96 1.19
N ARG A 85 8.67 -16.15 1.71
CA ARG A 85 7.87 -16.51 2.88
C ARG A 85 6.96 -17.70 2.64
N GLU A 86 6.42 -17.84 1.44
CA GLU A 86 5.69 -19.05 1.02
C GLU A 86 6.57 -20.30 1.06
N ALA A 87 7.79 -20.21 0.51
CA ALA A 87 8.73 -21.34 0.54
C ALA A 87 9.11 -21.73 1.99
N GLU A 88 9.31 -20.75 2.87
CA GLU A 88 9.59 -20.98 4.28
C GLU A 88 8.40 -21.63 5.02
N ALA A 89 7.17 -21.19 4.71
CA ALA A 89 5.95 -21.78 5.25
C ALA A 89 5.77 -23.24 4.81
N HIS A 90 5.96 -23.53 3.53
CA HIS A 90 5.91 -24.91 3.02
C HIS A 90 7.00 -25.79 3.63
N ALA A 91 8.24 -25.28 3.74
CA ALA A 91 9.32 -26.01 4.37
C ALA A 91 9.05 -26.31 5.87
N PHE A 92 8.32 -25.43 6.57
CA PHE A 92 7.88 -25.68 7.94
C PHE A 92 6.86 -26.84 8.00
N VAL A 93 5.81 -26.78 7.18
CA VAL A 93 4.76 -27.81 7.11
C VAL A 93 5.36 -29.18 6.72
N ASP A 94 6.26 -29.22 5.74
CA ASP A 94 6.90 -30.45 5.28
C ASP A 94 7.75 -31.11 6.39
N LYS A 95 8.50 -30.29 7.15
CA LYS A 95 9.31 -30.78 8.27
C LYS A 95 8.48 -31.29 9.43
N TRP A 96 7.25 -30.79 9.61
CA TRP A 96 6.41 -31.16 10.74
C TRP A 96 6.12 -32.66 10.79
N ASN A 97 6.00 -33.33 9.63
CA ASN A 97 5.83 -34.78 9.56
C ASN A 97 6.97 -35.57 10.23
N SER A 98 8.09 -34.91 10.56
CA SER A 98 9.24 -35.46 11.27
C SER A 98 9.47 -34.89 12.68
N MET A 99 8.63 -33.94 13.14
CA MET A 99 8.74 -33.32 14.46
C MET A 99 7.84 -34.00 15.51
N HIS A 100 8.19 -33.83 16.78
CA HIS A 100 7.32 -34.24 17.88
C HIS A 100 6.08 -33.34 17.93
N PRO A 101 4.89 -33.89 18.22
CA PRO A 101 3.68 -33.09 18.42
C PRO A 101 3.93 -31.93 19.38
N TYR A 102 3.43 -30.73 19.07
CA TYR A 102 3.47 -29.63 20.01
C TYR A 102 2.62 -30.01 21.23
N GLN A 103 3.17 -29.85 22.43
CA GLN A 103 2.42 -30.02 23.66
C GLN A 103 2.03 -28.63 24.16
N ALA A 104 0.75 -28.31 24.05
CA ALA A 104 0.22 -27.05 24.52
C ALA A 104 0.47 -26.88 26.03
N SER A 105 1.13 -25.79 26.41
CA SER A 105 1.15 -25.30 27.79
C SER A 105 0.06 -24.26 27.94
N THR A 106 -0.84 -24.45 28.90
CA THR A 106 -1.91 -23.48 29.21
C THR A 106 -1.39 -22.27 29.99
N ALA A 107 -0.14 -22.32 30.49
CA ALA A 107 0.49 -21.20 31.16
C ALA A 107 1.03 -20.19 30.14
N ASN A 108 0.65 -18.92 30.29
CA ASN A 108 1.18 -17.73 29.59
C ASN A 108 0.67 -17.44 28.16
N GLN A 109 -0.46 -18.02 27.73
CA GLN A 109 -1.06 -17.66 26.45
C GLN A 109 -1.61 -16.23 26.46
N SER A 110 -1.19 -15.42 25.49
CA SER A 110 -1.53 -14.00 25.39
C SER A 110 -2.44 -13.69 24.19
N ILE A 111 -2.42 -14.52 23.14
CA ILE A 111 -3.22 -14.35 21.92
C ILE A 111 -3.83 -15.67 21.46
N CYS A 112 -5.15 -15.69 21.25
CA CYS A 112 -5.81 -16.74 20.46
C CYS A 112 -5.78 -16.35 18.98
N VAL A 113 -5.19 -17.18 18.12
CA VAL A 113 -5.10 -16.98 16.67
C VAL A 113 -6.14 -17.87 16.00
N GLY A 114 -7.29 -17.29 15.65
CA GLY A 114 -8.38 -17.95 14.95
C GLY A 114 -8.20 -17.88 13.44
N ILE A 115 -8.19 -19.03 12.76
CA ILE A 115 -7.97 -19.12 11.30
C ILE A 115 -9.13 -19.86 10.63
N PRO A 116 -10.26 -19.18 10.30
CA PRO A 116 -11.36 -19.80 9.58
C PRO A 116 -10.94 -20.19 8.16
N THR A 117 -11.20 -21.44 7.78
CA THR A 117 -10.94 -21.94 6.43
C THR A 117 -12.11 -22.79 5.93
N ALA A 118 -12.39 -22.67 4.64
CA ALA A 118 -13.38 -23.48 3.95
C ALA A 118 -12.84 -23.89 2.58
N GLN A 119 -13.00 -25.17 2.24
CA GLN A 119 -12.67 -25.68 0.91
C GLN A 119 -13.37 -24.87 -0.19
N ARG A 120 -12.57 -24.24 -1.04
CA ARG A 120 -13.02 -23.55 -2.28
C ARG A 120 -12.49 -24.32 -3.49
N ALA A 121 -13.18 -24.22 -4.62
CA ALA A 121 -12.91 -25.04 -5.82
C ALA A 121 -11.48 -24.88 -6.39
N ASN A 122 -10.81 -23.76 -6.13
CA ASN A 122 -9.51 -23.42 -6.70
C ASN A 122 -8.55 -22.91 -5.61
N VAL A 123 -7.59 -23.76 -5.24
CA VAL A 123 -6.41 -23.48 -4.38
C VAL A 123 -6.74 -23.12 -2.93
N SER A 124 -6.32 -23.97 -1.99
CA SER A 124 -6.28 -23.63 -0.56
C SER A 124 -4.89 -23.09 -0.22
N SER A 125 -4.83 -21.85 0.26
CA SER A 125 -3.62 -21.21 0.78
C SER A 125 -3.44 -21.45 2.29
N PHE A 126 -4.36 -22.20 2.90
CA PHE A 126 -4.46 -22.40 4.34
C PHE A 126 -3.17 -22.94 4.95
N GLU A 127 -2.55 -23.95 4.32
CA GLU A 127 -1.30 -24.53 4.81
C GLU A 127 -0.17 -23.49 4.81
N THR A 128 -0.12 -22.66 3.78
CA THR A 128 0.82 -21.54 3.68
C THR A 128 0.57 -20.52 4.79
N THR A 129 -0.71 -20.20 5.09
CA THR A 129 -1.05 -19.26 6.17
C THR A 129 -0.60 -19.78 7.53
N VAL A 130 -1.03 -20.98 7.91
CA VAL A 130 -0.65 -21.59 9.20
C VAL A 130 0.87 -21.76 9.28
N GLY A 131 1.48 -22.28 8.21
CA GLY A 131 2.92 -22.45 8.12
C GLY A 131 3.68 -21.13 8.30
N SER A 132 3.23 -20.04 7.68
CA SER A 132 3.89 -18.73 7.78
C SER A 132 3.74 -18.08 9.17
N ILE A 133 2.61 -18.30 9.84
CA ILE A 133 2.37 -17.81 11.20
C ILE A 133 3.34 -18.48 12.18
N LEU A 134 3.57 -19.79 12.01
CA LEU A 134 4.40 -20.60 12.90
C LEU A 134 5.89 -20.58 12.54
N ALA A 135 6.23 -20.46 11.26
CA ALA A 135 7.60 -20.53 10.77
C ALA A 135 8.46 -19.37 11.32
N GLY A 136 9.47 -19.73 12.11
CA GLY A 136 10.46 -18.79 12.64
C GLY A 136 10.14 -18.25 14.04
N LEU A 137 9.04 -18.67 14.67
CA LEU A 137 8.77 -18.35 16.08
C LEU A 137 9.79 -19.06 17.00
N SER A 138 10.24 -18.36 18.04
CA SER A 138 10.96 -19.03 19.14
C SER A 138 10.01 -19.93 19.96
N PRO A 139 10.52 -20.90 20.74
CA PRO A 139 9.68 -21.69 21.65
C PRO A 139 8.86 -20.82 22.61
N GLU A 140 9.43 -19.72 23.10
CA GLU A 140 8.76 -18.76 23.97
C GLU A 140 7.64 -18.06 23.21
N GLU A 141 7.90 -17.56 22.00
CA GLU A 141 6.88 -16.92 21.17
C GLU A 141 5.73 -17.87 20.82
N ARG A 142 6.05 -19.11 20.46
CA ARG A 142 5.03 -20.14 20.17
C ARG A 142 4.16 -20.45 21.40
N SER A 143 4.75 -20.44 22.59
CA SER A 143 4.03 -20.71 23.85
C SER A 143 3.03 -19.62 24.24
N GLU A 144 3.21 -18.40 23.75
CA GLU A 144 2.30 -17.28 23.98
C GLU A 144 1.06 -17.33 23.05
N LEU A 145 1.06 -18.18 22.02
CA LEU A 145 -0.02 -18.28 21.03
C LEU A 145 -0.88 -19.52 21.29
N TYR A 146 -2.20 -19.35 21.26
CA TYR A 146 -3.15 -20.44 21.09
C TYR A 146 -3.64 -20.44 19.65
N VAL A 147 -3.13 -21.35 18.82
CA VAL A 147 -3.46 -21.39 17.38
C VAL A 147 -4.66 -22.31 17.17
N LEU A 148 -5.76 -21.73 16.71
CA LEU A 148 -7.06 -22.38 16.54
C LEU A 148 -7.57 -22.25 15.10
N PRO A 149 -7.12 -23.11 14.17
CA PRO A 149 -7.73 -23.19 12.86
C PRO A 149 -9.16 -23.71 12.95
N PHE A 150 -10.05 -23.19 12.11
CA PHE A 150 -11.45 -23.56 12.07
C PHE A 150 -11.84 -24.11 10.71
N ILE A 151 -12.16 -25.41 10.68
CA ILE A 151 -12.71 -26.06 9.49
C ILE A 151 -14.19 -25.71 9.40
N ALA A 152 -14.52 -24.69 8.62
CA ALA A 152 -15.84 -24.09 8.53
C ALA A 152 -16.81 -24.88 7.63
N HIS A 153 -16.83 -26.21 7.78
CA HIS A 153 -17.71 -27.14 7.10
C HIS A 153 -18.46 -28.01 8.11
N LEU A 154 -19.75 -28.27 7.86
CA LEU A 154 -20.55 -29.20 8.67
C LEU A 154 -20.01 -30.63 8.62
N ASP A 155 -19.43 -31.01 7.49
CA ASP A 155 -18.61 -32.20 7.35
C ASP A 155 -17.14 -31.78 7.17
N PRO A 156 -16.31 -31.86 8.24
CA PRO A 156 -14.93 -31.42 8.18
C PRO A 156 -14.07 -32.29 7.26
N GLN A 157 -14.50 -33.50 6.92
CA GLN A 157 -13.77 -34.42 6.02
C GLN A 157 -13.66 -33.91 4.58
N ILE A 158 -14.50 -32.96 4.19
CA ILE A 158 -14.45 -32.33 2.87
C ILE A 158 -13.20 -31.43 2.75
N HIS A 159 -12.66 -30.94 3.86
CA HIS A 159 -11.50 -30.07 3.86
C HIS A 159 -10.20 -30.90 3.87
N PRO A 160 -9.33 -30.84 2.85
CA PRO A 160 -8.13 -31.67 2.75
C PRO A 160 -7.20 -31.54 3.97
N ALA A 161 -7.02 -30.31 4.48
CA ALA A 161 -6.16 -30.07 5.62
C ALA A 161 -6.61 -30.79 6.91
N TYR A 162 -7.92 -31.07 7.07
CA TYR A 162 -8.44 -31.72 8.28
C TYR A 162 -7.92 -33.15 8.45
N GLN A 163 -7.62 -33.83 7.34
CA GLN A 163 -7.12 -35.21 7.34
C GLN A 163 -5.61 -35.29 7.54
N THR A 164 -4.91 -34.17 7.55
CA THR A 164 -3.45 -34.14 7.66
C THR A 164 -3.01 -34.19 9.12
N SER A 165 -2.01 -35.02 9.43
CA SER A 165 -1.45 -35.09 10.79
C SER A 165 -0.71 -33.83 11.20
N TRP A 166 -0.20 -33.06 10.23
CA TRP A 166 0.58 -31.87 10.52
C TRP A 166 -0.27 -30.78 11.18
N LEU A 167 -1.52 -30.62 10.74
CA LEU A 167 -2.42 -29.62 11.30
C LEU A 167 -2.64 -29.84 12.79
N HIS A 168 -3.09 -31.05 13.17
CA HIS A 168 -3.36 -31.42 14.57
C HIS A 168 -2.11 -31.44 15.45
N GLY A 169 -0.93 -31.60 14.87
CA GLY A 169 0.32 -31.57 15.62
C GLY A 169 0.85 -30.15 15.82
N ALA A 170 0.74 -29.28 14.82
CA ALA A 170 1.37 -27.96 14.81
C ALA A 170 0.54 -26.90 15.57
N THR A 171 -0.77 -27.10 15.67
CA THR A 171 -1.71 -26.17 16.31
C THR A 171 -2.17 -26.66 17.68
N ASP A 172 -2.81 -25.78 18.45
CA ASP A 172 -3.24 -26.10 19.82
C ASP A 172 -4.53 -26.94 19.82
N ASP A 173 -5.45 -26.63 18.91
CA ASP A 173 -6.66 -27.40 18.65
C ASP A 173 -7.13 -27.12 17.21
N VAL A 174 -8.09 -27.90 16.70
CA VAL A 174 -8.75 -27.70 15.41
C VAL A 174 -10.25 -27.57 15.64
N LEU A 175 -10.76 -26.36 15.50
CA LEU A 175 -12.17 -26.08 15.69
C LEU A 175 -13.00 -26.69 14.55
N ILE A 176 -14.12 -27.30 14.93
CA ILE A 176 -15.18 -27.76 14.04
C ILE A 176 -16.54 -27.27 14.56
N TYR A 177 -17.56 -27.30 13.70
CA TYR A 177 -18.90 -26.96 14.12
C TYR A 177 -19.49 -27.95 15.13
N ASN A 178 -19.91 -27.41 16.27
CA ASN A 178 -20.75 -28.05 17.26
C ASN A 178 -22.04 -27.21 17.43
N LEU A 179 -22.97 -27.40 16.49
CA LEU A 179 -24.16 -26.57 16.36
C LEU A 179 -25.43 -27.31 16.77
N GLU A 180 -26.37 -26.57 17.36
CA GLU A 180 -27.71 -27.07 17.61
C GLU A 180 -28.47 -27.39 16.31
N ARG A 181 -29.54 -28.19 16.41
CA ARG A 181 -30.29 -28.66 15.24
C ARG A 181 -30.80 -27.54 14.34
N LYS A 182 -31.23 -26.41 14.92
CA LYS A 182 -31.75 -25.26 14.15
C LYS A 182 -30.64 -24.56 13.38
N GLU A 183 -29.53 -24.26 14.05
CA GLU A 183 -28.36 -23.61 13.45
C GLU A 183 -27.70 -24.51 12.41
N ARG A 184 -27.57 -25.80 12.70
CA ARG A 184 -27.03 -26.79 11.76
C ARG A 184 -27.82 -26.81 10.44
N LYS A 185 -29.16 -26.75 10.49
CA LYS A 185 -30.00 -26.65 9.28
C LYS A 185 -29.75 -25.35 8.51
N TYR A 186 -29.56 -24.24 9.23
CA TYR A 186 -29.29 -22.95 8.61
C TYR A 186 -27.91 -22.93 7.93
N VAL A 187 -26.86 -23.42 8.60
CA VAL A 187 -25.53 -23.56 8.01
C VAL A 187 -25.54 -24.51 6.81
N ALA A 188 -26.28 -25.63 6.88
CA ALA A 188 -26.42 -26.55 5.75
C ALA A 188 -27.09 -25.91 4.53
N TYR A 189 -28.00 -24.95 4.75
CA TYR A 189 -28.58 -24.14 3.68
C TYR A 189 -27.53 -23.17 3.10
N LEU A 190 -26.78 -22.48 3.97
CA LEU A 190 -25.76 -21.50 3.56
C LEU A 190 -24.60 -22.14 2.79
N GLU A 191 -24.13 -23.33 3.17
CA GLU A 191 -23.08 -24.06 2.45
C GLU A 191 -23.46 -24.42 1.01
N LYS A 192 -24.77 -24.54 0.73
CA LYS A 192 -25.30 -24.83 -0.62
C LYS A 192 -25.64 -23.57 -1.42
N SER A 193 -25.66 -22.40 -0.79
CA SER A 193 -26.12 -21.16 -1.40
C SER A 193 -24.94 -20.31 -1.87
N GLU A 194 -24.81 -20.16 -3.19
CA GLU A 194 -23.81 -19.24 -3.77
C GLU A 194 -24.15 -17.75 -3.51
N LYS A 195 -25.42 -17.43 -3.27
CA LYS A 195 -25.85 -16.04 -3.05
C LYS A 195 -25.64 -15.57 -1.61
N ASP A 196 -25.64 -16.49 -0.66
CA ASP A 196 -25.58 -16.19 0.77
C ASP A 196 -24.18 -16.38 1.37
N HIS A 197 -23.12 -16.40 0.55
CA HIS A 197 -21.74 -16.52 1.02
C HIS A 197 -21.38 -15.50 2.11
N HIS A 198 -21.82 -14.24 1.99
CA HIS A 198 -21.59 -13.22 3.01
C HIS A 198 -22.22 -13.57 4.37
N LYS A 199 -23.40 -14.21 4.37
CA LYS A 199 -24.05 -14.69 5.61
C LYS A 199 -23.32 -15.89 6.18
N LYS A 200 -22.83 -16.80 5.34
CA LYS A 200 -21.97 -17.92 5.77
C LYS A 200 -20.72 -17.38 6.45
N SER A 201 -20.02 -16.45 5.81
CA SER A 201 -18.84 -15.79 6.38
C SER A 201 -19.14 -15.10 7.71
N LEU A 202 -20.31 -14.45 7.87
CA LEU A 202 -20.71 -13.85 9.14
C LEU A 202 -20.92 -14.89 10.25
N VAL A 203 -21.58 -16.02 9.93
CA VAL A 203 -21.74 -17.13 10.88
C VAL A 203 -20.38 -17.71 11.26
N ASP A 204 -19.50 -17.91 10.28
CA ASP A 204 -18.16 -18.47 10.50
C ASP A 204 -17.30 -17.57 11.38
N TYR A 205 -17.26 -16.28 11.03
CA TYR A 205 -16.49 -15.28 11.76
C TYR A 205 -16.98 -15.16 13.20
N LYS A 206 -18.31 -15.13 13.41
CA LYS A 206 -18.89 -15.13 14.76
C LYS A 206 -18.48 -16.38 15.55
N TYR A 207 -18.52 -17.55 14.91
CA TYR A 207 -18.24 -18.84 15.56
C TYR A 207 -16.78 -18.94 16.03
N ILE A 208 -15.80 -18.63 15.16
CA ILE A 208 -14.38 -18.63 15.54
C ILE A 208 -14.06 -17.52 16.55
N LEU A 209 -14.66 -16.34 16.41
CA LEU A 209 -14.45 -15.24 17.34
C LEU A 209 -14.96 -15.60 18.75
N ASN A 210 -16.10 -16.27 18.85
CA ASN A 210 -16.62 -16.76 20.13
C ASN A 210 -15.73 -17.87 20.72
N ALA A 211 -15.31 -18.84 19.90
CA ALA A 211 -14.42 -19.91 20.36
C ALA A 211 -13.08 -19.35 20.90
N CYS A 212 -12.46 -18.41 20.20
CA CYS A 212 -11.26 -17.75 20.70
C CYS A 212 -11.51 -16.92 21.98
N HIS A 213 -12.69 -16.32 22.13
CA HIS A 213 -13.04 -15.61 23.35
C HIS A 213 -13.18 -16.54 24.58
N GLU A 214 -13.63 -17.78 24.36
CA GLU A 214 -13.74 -18.83 25.39
C GLU A 214 -12.37 -19.34 25.88
N VAL A 215 -11.32 -19.28 25.04
CA VAL A 215 -9.93 -19.62 25.44
C VAL A 215 -9.45 -18.71 26.58
N GLY A 216 -9.93 -17.47 26.65
CA GLY A 216 -9.62 -16.56 27.76
C GLY A 216 -8.34 -15.73 27.60
N THR A 217 -7.74 -15.69 26.41
CA THR A 217 -6.55 -14.86 26.14
C THR A 217 -6.89 -13.36 26.10
N PRO A 218 -5.99 -12.47 26.56
CA PRO A 218 -6.21 -11.01 26.51
C PRO A 218 -6.50 -10.43 25.12
N PHE A 219 -5.94 -11.05 24.08
CA PHE A 219 -6.19 -10.66 22.70
C PHE A 219 -6.64 -11.84 21.84
N ILE A 220 -7.38 -11.52 20.78
CA ILE A 220 -7.89 -12.47 19.80
C ILE A 220 -7.53 -11.96 18.42
N LEU A 221 -6.68 -12.70 17.70
CA LEU A 221 -6.29 -12.42 16.34
C LEU A 221 -7.11 -13.31 15.40
N ILE A 222 -7.93 -12.72 14.54
CA ILE A 222 -8.58 -13.45 13.45
C ILE A 222 -7.81 -13.21 12.16
N VAL A 223 -7.41 -14.30 11.49
CA VAL A 223 -6.66 -14.29 10.23
C VAL A 223 -7.38 -15.11 9.16
N GLU A 224 -7.61 -14.54 7.99
CA GLU A 224 -8.16 -15.29 6.84
C GLU A 224 -7.15 -16.34 6.31
N ASP A 225 -7.65 -17.38 5.64
CA ASP A 225 -6.89 -18.55 5.20
C ASP A 225 -6.04 -18.34 3.92
N ASP A 226 -5.96 -17.09 3.45
CA ASP A 226 -5.17 -16.64 2.31
C ASP A 226 -4.18 -15.53 2.69
N MET A 227 -3.75 -15.52 3.96
CA MET A 227 -2.77 -14.58 4.48
C MET A 227 -1.38 -15.19 4.68
N LEU A 228 -0.36 -14.34 4.65
CA LEU A 228 1.05 -14.69 4.72
C LEU A 228 1.71 -13.78 5.76
N ALA A 229 2.17 -14.37 6.86
CA ALA A 229 2.84 -13.63 7.92
C ALA A 229 4.32 -13.39 7.57
N ALA A 230 4.79 -12.17 7.82
CA ALA A 230 6.20 -11.84 7.69
C ALA A 230 7.05 -12.59 8.74
N ALA A 231 8.33 -12.82 8.43
CA ALA A 231 9.28 -13.26 9.44
C ALA A 231 9.35 -12.25 10.60
N GLY A 232 9.26 -12.74 11.84
CA GLY A 232 9.26 -11.91 13.04
C GLY A 232 7.99 -11.09 13.27
N TRP A 233 6.87 -11.42 12.60
CA TRP A 233 5.59 -10.70 12.74
C TRP A 233 5.15 -10.57 14.20
N TYR A 234 5.38 -11.60 15.03
CA TYR A 234 4.94 -11.60 16.43
C TYR A 234 5.75 -10.64 17.30
N ALA A 235 7.08 -10.64 17.16
CA ALA A 235 7.94 -9.65 17.80
C ALA A 235 7.54 -8.21 17.40
N HIS A 236 7.22 -8.00 16.11
CA HIS A 236 6.76 -6.71 15.61
C HIS A 236 5.42 -6.31 16.22
N LEU A 237 4.47 -7.24 16.33
CA LEU A 237 3.18 -7.03 17.00
C LEU A 237 3.36 -6.64 18.48
N LYS A 238 4.22 -7.37 19.21
CA LYS A 238 4.52 -7.05 20.61
C LYS A 238 5.13 -5.65 20.76
N ALA A 239 6.03 -5.25 19.87
CA ALA A 239 6.60 -3.91 19.85
C ALA A 239 5.53 -2.83 19.61
N ALA A 240 4.57 -3.09 18.71
CA ALA A 240 3.44 -2.20 18.46
C ALA A 240 2.55 -2.06 19.71
N LEU A 241 2.16 -3.18 20.34
CA LEU A 241 1.35 -3.18 21.56
C LEU A 241 2.05 -2.44 22.71
N ARG A 242 3.36 -2.66 22.92
CA ARG A 242 4.15 -1.89 23.91
C ARG A 242 4.15 -0.40 23.62
N THR A 243 4.24 -0.01 22.35
CA THR A 243 4.18 1.40 21.93
C THR A 243 2.82 2.02 22.27
N LYS A 244 1.73 1.28 22.09
CA LYS A 244 0.38 1.73 22.45
C LYS A 244 0.27 2.06 23.94
N VAL A 245 0.77 1.16 24.79
CA VAL A 245 0.81 1.33 26.25
C VAL A 245 1.70 2.51 26.64
N ARG A 246 2.94 2.55 26.11
CA ARG A 246 3.91 3.60 26.44
C ARG A 246 3.44 5.01 26.05
N ARG A 247 2.71 5.13 24.94
CA ARG A 247 2.16 6.42 24.49
C ARG A 247 0.87 6.79 25.20
N SER A 248 0.41 6.00 26.17
CA SER A 248 -0.87 6.18 26.86
C SER A 248 -1.99 6.42 25.86
N ILE A 249 -2.03 5.64 24.78
CA ILE A 249 -3.14 5.73 23.81
C ILE A 249 -4.35 5.12 24.53
N THR A 250 -5.09 5.97 25.23
CA THR A 250 -6.25 5.62 26.09
C THR A 250 -7.54 5.46 25.31
N ASP A 251 -7.54 5.77 24.02
CA ASP A 251 -8.72 5.63 23.18
C ASP A 251 -9.16 4.15 23.15
N SER A 252 -10.44 3.92 23.44
CA SER A 252 -11.06 2.61 23.29
C SER A 252 -10.99 2.21 21.81
N SER A 253 -10.10 1.27 21.49
CA SER A 253 -9.91 0.78 20.13
C SER A 253 -10.68 -0.51 19.93
N LEU A 254 -11.40 -0.63 18.81
CA LEU A 254 -12.07 -1.89 18.46
C LEU A 254 -11.05 -2.98 18.12
N TYR A 255 -10.04 -2.65 17.31
CA TYR A 255 -9.02 -3.60 16.89
C TYR A 255 -7.70 -2.90 16.53
N LEU A 256 -6.65 -3.71 16.44
CA LEU A 256 -5.40 -3.41 15.76
C LEU A 256 -5.32 -4.22 14.46
N ARG A 257 -5.13 -3.51 13.35
CA ARG A 257 -5.09 -4.04 12.00
C ARG A 257 -3.66 -4.43 11.63
N LEU A 258 -3.53 -5.67 11.19
CA LEU A 258 -2.26 -6.28 10.79
C LEU A 258 -2.17 -6.46 9.27
N PHE A 259 -3.25 -6.16 8.54
CA PHE A 259 -3.27 -6.08 7.09
C PHE A 259 -4.04 -4.86 6.57
N TYR A 260 -3.47 -4.16 5.58
CA TYR A 260 -4.17 -3.14 4.78
C TYR A 260 -3.57 -3.04 3.39
N THR A 261 -4.28 -2.40 2.45
CA THR A 261 -3.77 -2.08 1.11
C THR A 261 -3.59 -0.58 0.94
N GLU A 262 -2.43 -0.18 0.41
CA GLU A 262 -2.08 1.22 0.13
C GLU A 262 -2.91 1.81 -1.01
N LYS A 263 -3.58 0.96 -1.79
CA LYS A 263 -4.49 1.38 -2.86
C LYS A 263 -5.59 2.33 -2.39
N ASN A 264 -6.00 2.22 -1.12
CA ASN A 264 -7.03 3.07 -0.54
C ASN A 264 -6.50 4.41 0.01
N PHE A 265 -5.18 4.64 -0.01
CA PHE A 265 -4.56 5.85 0.50
C PHE A 265 -4.30 6.90 -0.58
N GLY A 266 -4.99 6.80 -1.72
CA GLY A 266 -4.85 7.72 -2.83
C GLY A 266 -5.50 9.10 -2.60
N TRP A 267 -5.63 9.83 -3.70
CA TRP A 267 -6.39 11.08 -3.74
C TRP A 267 -7.89 10.76 -3.79
N ASN A 268 -8.52 10.81 -2.63
CA ASN A 268 -9.92 10.42 -2.42
C ASN A 268 -10.90 11.47 -2.96
N LYS A 269 -11.90 11.04 -3.74
CA LYS A 269 -12.86 11.94 -4.39
C LYS A 269 -13.67 12.75 -3.39
N GLU A 270 -13.90 12.20 -2.21
CA GLU A 270 -14.60 12.82 -1.09
C GLU A 270 -13.92 14.13 -0.65
N ASN A 271 -12.61 14.25 -0.87
CA ASN A 271 -11.80 15.39 -0.46
C ASN A 271 -11.48 16.36 -1.62
N TRP A 272 -12.16 16.23 -2.77
CA TRP A 272 -11.87 17.03 -3.98
C TRP A 272 -11.87 18.54 -3.72
N LEU A 273 -12.79 19.03 -2.89
CA LEU A 273 -12.90 20.45 -2.58
C LEU A 273 -11.68 20.94 -1.79
N GLY A 274 -11.19 20.14 -0.85
CA GLY A 274 -9.95 20.42 -0.13
C GLY A 274 -8.77 20.51 -1.10
N TYR A 275 -8.64 19.55 -2.01
CA TYR A 275 -7.59 19.54 -3.03
C TYR A 275 -7.62 20.79 -3.91
N LEU A 276 -8.82 21.22 -4.33
CA LEU A 276 -9.01 22.44 -5.12
C LEU A 276 -8.62 23.69 -4.32
N ILE A 277 -9.04 23.80 -3.05
CA ILE A 277 -8.70 24.93 -2.18
C ILE A 277 -7.19 25.03 -1.99
N TYR A 278 -6.51 23.93 -1.65
CA TYR A 278 -5.05 23.94 -1.44
C TYR A 278 -4.30 24.25 -2.74
N SER A 279 -4.74 23.71 -3.88
CA SER A 279 -4.13 24.02 -5.18
C SER A 279 -4.30 25.49 -5.55
N THR A 280 -5.49 26.06 -5.33
CA THR A 280 -5.77 27.47 -5.60
C THR A 280 -4.99 28.39 -4.64
N PHE A 281 -4.89 28.02 -3.36
CA PHE A 281 -4.08 28.75 -2.39
C PHE A 281 -2.60 28.74 -2.77
N PHE A 282 -2.06 27.60 -3.19
CA PHE A 282 -0.68 27.49 -3.65
C PHE A 282 -0.43 28.35 -4.91
N GLU A 283 -1.35 28.33 -5.88
CA GLU A 283 -1.30 29.19 -7.06
C GLU A 283 -1.32 30.68 -6.68
N ALA A 284 -2.20 31.08 -5.75
CA ALA A 284 -2.29 32.44 -5.24
C ALA A 284 -1.02 32.87 -4.49
N LEU A 285 -0.40 31.96 -3.73
CA LEU A 285 0.87 32.19 -3.04
C LEU A 285 2.00 32.46 -4.05
N VAL A 286 2.10 31.63 -5.09
CA VAL A 286 3.07 31.83 -6.18
C VAL A 286 2.81 33.17 -6.88
N ALA A 287 1.56 33.50 -7.19
CA ALA A 287 1.18 34.79 -7.77
C ALA A 287 1.59 35.96 -6.87
N GLY A 288 1.33 35.88 -5.57
CA GLY A 288 1.73 36.89 -4.58
C GLY A 288 3.23 37.12 -4.54
N ILE A 289 4.02 36.04 -4.53
CA ILE A 289 5.49 36.10 -4.56
C ILE A 289 5.98 36.74 -5.87
N LEU A 290 5.45 36.32 -7.02
CA LEU A 290 5.81 36.89 -8.32
C LEU A 290 5.46 38.38 -8.40
N LEU A 291 4.30 38.79 -7.87
CA LEU A 291 3.90 40.19 -7.79
C LEU A 291 4.82 41.01 -6.86
N LEU A 292 5.22 40.46 -5.72
CA LEU A 292 6.15 41.12 -4.80
C LEU A 292 7.53 41.31 -5.45
N LEU A 293 8.07 40.28 -6.08
CA LEU A 293 9.34 40.33 -6.79
C LEU A 293 9.28 41.31 -7.98
N ARG A 294 8.14 41.35 -8.68
CA ARG A 294 7.86 42.35 -9.72
C ARG A 294 7.82 43.76 -9.16
N ARG A 295 7.14 44.00 -8.03
CA ARG A 295 7.10 45.32 -7.36
C ARG A 295 8.50 45.80 -6.99
N ARG A 296 9.38 44.89 -6.58
CA ARG A 296 10.81 45.15 -6.33
C ARG A 296 11.65 45.28 -7.62
N ARG A 297 11.03 45.26 -8.80
CA ARG A 297 11.65 45.32 -10.14
C ARG A 297 12.68 44.21 -10.39
N LEU A 298 12.55 43.09 -9.69
CA LEU A 298 13.45 41.92 -9.83
C LEU A 298 13.00 40.97 -10.95
N LEU A 299 11.77 41.09 -11.45
CA LEU A 299 11.19 40.21 -12.47
C LEU A 299 10.48 40.98 -13.60
N ALA A 300 10.67 40.51 -14.83
CA ALA A 300 10.00 41.04 -16.01
C ALA A 300 8.54 40.52 -16.13
N PRO A 301 7.60 41.28 -16.73
CA PRO A 301 6.20 40.85 -16.94
C PRO A 301 6.07 39.51 -17.67
N SER A 302 6.91 39.30 -18.67
CA SER A 302 6.92 38.06 -19.46
C SER A 302 7.29 36.82 -18.64
N PHE A 303 7.82 36.99 -17.42
CA PHE A 303 8.17 35.89 -16.52
C PHE A 303 6.97 35.44 -15.70
N CYS A 304 6.06 36.34 -15.34
CA CYS A 304 4.96 36.02 -14.42
C CYS A 304 3.88 35.15 -15.08
N LEU A 305 3.49 35.47 -16.32
CA LEU A 305 2.39 34.77 -16.99
C LEU A 305 2.67 33.27 -17.21
N PRO A 306 3.81 32.84 -17.81
CA PRO A 306 4.08 31.40 -18.00
C PRO A 306 4.21 30.62 -16.70
N PHE A 307 4.73 31.26 -15.63
CA PHE A 307 4.80 30.60 -14.32
C PHE A 307 3.40 30.25 -13.81
N LEU A 308 2.45 31.19 -13.89
CA LEU A 308 1.09 30.99 -13.40
C LEU A 308 0.23 30.11 -14.30
N THR A 309 0.40 30.18 -15.62
CA THR A 309 -0.49 29.47 -16.55
C THR A 309 0.06 28.14 -17.03
N ILE A 310 1.37 27.88 -16.88
CA ILE A 310 2.02 26.67 -17.40
C ILE A 310 2.80 25.96 -16.29
N TYR A 311 3.77 26.63 -15.66
CA TYR A 311 4.72 25.93 -14.80
C TYR A 311 4.09 25.45 -13.49
N THR A 312 3.39 26.33 -12.76
CA THR A 312 2.73 25.94 -11.51
C THR A 312 1.65 24.90 -11.73
N PRO A 313 0.73 25.04 -12.73
CA PRO A 313 -0.25 24.00 -13.02
C PRO A 313 0.38 22.64 -13.37
N LEU A 314 1.45 22.61 -14.17
CA LEU A 314 2.15 21.36 -14.50
C LEU A 314 2.79 20.69 -13.28
N LEU A 315 3.32 21.47 -12.34
CA LEU A 315 3.87 20.95 -11.09
C LEU A 315 2.77 20.42 -10.16
N ILE A 316 1.63 21.11 -10.06
CA ILE A 316 0.45 20.64 -9.32
C ILE A 316 -0.06 19.33 -9.92
N LEU A 317 -0.18 19.26 -11.25
CA LEU A 317 -0.59 18.02 -11.94
C LEU A 317 0.40 16.89 -11.67
N LEU A 318 1.71 17.16 -11.70
CA LEU A 318 2.73 16.15 -11.39
C LEU A 318 2.65 15.68 -9.93
N PHE A 319 2.36 16.58 -8.99
CA PHE A 319 2.14 16.24 -7.58
C PHE A 319 0.98 15.25 -7.41
N PHE A 320 -0.17 15.51 -8.03
CA PHE A 320 -1.29 14.55 -7.99
C PHE A 320 -0.96 13.25 -8.75
N ALA A 321 -0.32 13.35 -9.91
CA ALA A 321 0.09 12.19 -10.72
C ALA A 321 1.07 11.26 -10.00
N THR A 322 1.86 11.78 -9.05
CA THR A 322 2.87 11.01 -8.32
C THR A 322 2.25 9.92 -7.45
N GLY A 323 1.02 10.10 -6.97
CA GLY A 323 0.42 9.23 -5.95
C GLY A 323 0.76 9.69 -4.54
N ARG A 324 -0.18 9.48 -3.62
CA ARG A 324 -0.11 10.05 -2.27
C ARG A 324 0.85 9.27 -1.35
N PRO A 325 0.86 7.92 -1.32
CA PRO A 325 1.84 7.15 -0.55
C PRO A 325 3.30 7.42 -0.92
N THR A 326 3.60 7.72 -2.19
CA THR A 326 4.97 8.10 -2.61
C THR A 326 5.41 9.43 -2.00
N LEU A 327 4.50 10.41 -1.94
CA LEU A 327 4.81 11.74 -1.42
C LEU A 327 4.73 11.80 0.11
N PHE A 328 3.83 11.02 0.69
CA PHE A 328 3.52 11.01 2.12
C PHE A 328 3.43 9.55 2.59
N PRO A 329 4.58 8.85 2.71
CA PRO A 329 4.60 7.50 3.22
C PRO A 329 4.13 7.47 4.68
N LEU A 330 3.49 6.38 5.09
CA LEU A 330 3.17 6.15 6.48
C LEU A 330 4.48 5.96 7.26
N ALA A 331 4.56 6.55 8.46
CA ALA A 331 5.71 6.32 9.32
C ALA A 331 5.63 4.91 9.92
N HIS A 332 6.76 4.34 10.32
CA HIS A 332 6.73 3.06 11.03
C HIS A 332 6.14 3.24 12.44
N GLY A 333 5.34 2.27 12.87
CA GLY A 333 4.69 2.21 14.17
C GLY A 333 3.17 2.11 14.07
N LEU A 334 2.48 2.68 15.06
CA LEU A 334 1.03 2.65 15.14
C LEU A 334 0.42 3.89 14.48
N HIS A 335 -0.50 3.65 13.56
CA HIS A 335 -1.23 4.69 12.84
C HIS A 335 -2.74 4.55 13.04
N PRO A 336 -3.47 5.65 13.32
CA PRO A 336 -4.92 5.61 13.30
C PRO A 336 -5.40 5.39 11.86
N MET A 337 -6.36 4.50 11.68
CA MET A 337 -6.91 4.09 10.38
C MET A 337 -8.43 3.95 10.48
N ASP A 338 -9.07 4.99 11.02
CA ASP A 338 -10.53 5.05 11.13
C ASP A 338 -11.22 5.15 9.77
N GLN A 339 -10.51 5.63 8.74
CA GLN A 339 -11.00 5.81 7.37
C GLN A 339 -10.04 5.17 6.37
N SER A 340 -10.57 4.79 5.21
CA SER A 340 -9.79 4.24 4.09
C SER A 340 -9.06 2.92 4.40
N GLY A 341 -9.30 2.31 5.56
CA GLY A 341 -8.95 0.92 5.81
C GLY A 341 -9.90 0.02 5.03
N CYS A 342 -9.38 -1.02 4.36
CA CYS A 342 -10.22 -2.11 3.86
C CYS A 342 -9.92 -3.41 4.56
N CYS A 343 -10.98 -4.19 4.72
CA CYS A 343 -10.93 -5.64 4.78
C CYS A 343 -10.57 -6.22 6.15
N SER A 344 -10.97 -7.47 6.38
CA SER A 344 -10.95 -8.17 7.68
C SER A 344 -9.86 -9.23 7.80
N GLN A 345 -8.86 -9.24 6.91
CA GLN A 345 -8.00 -10.42 6.75
C GLN A 345 -7.08 -10.71 7.93
N ALA A 346 -6.68 -9.69 8.70
CA ALA A 346 -5.85 -9.88 9.88
C ALA A 346 -6.15 -8.78 10.91
N LEU A 347 -7.03 -9.07 11.86
CA LEU A 347 -7.50 -8.14 12.89
C LEU A 347 -7.28 -8.70 14.29
N LEU A 348 -6.55 -7.95 15.12
CA LEU A 348 -6.33 -8.24 16.53
C LEU A 348 -7.34 -7.46 17.39
N TYR A 349 -8.22 -8.16 18.08
CA TYR A 349 -9.21 -7.62 18.99
C TYR A 349 -8.72 -7.71 20.44
N PRO A 350 -8.85 -6.63 21.23
CA PRO A 350 -8.88 -6.73 22.68
C PRO A 350 -10.09 -7.57 23.11
N ARG A 351 -9.90 -8.47 24.07
CA ARG A 351 -10.93 -9.43 24.50
C ARG A 351 -12.23 -8.75 24.94
N ASP A 352 -12.15 -7.60 25.62
CA ASP A 352 -13.28 -6.84 26.12
C ASP A 352 -14.21 -6.28 25.01
N GLN A 353 -13.69 -6.11 23.79
CA GLN A 353 -14.46 -5.60 22.66
C GLN A 353 -15.27 -6.70 21.94
N VAL A 354 -14.89 -7.97 22.12
CA VAL A 354 -15.47 -9.09 21.38
C VAL A 354 -16.95 -9.36 21.71
N PRO A 355 -17.41 -9.35 22.97
CA PRO A 355 -18.83 -9.58 23.27
C PRO A 355 -19.78 -8.56 22.62
N GLY A 356 -19.35 -7.30 22.52
CA GLY A 356 -20.12 -6.25 21.85
C GLY A 356 -20.24 -6.50 20.34
N LEU A 357 -19.15 -6.93 19.71
CA LEU A 357 -19.10 -7.26 18.30
C LEU A 357 -19.92 -8.53 17.97
N ILE A 358 -19.85 -9.57 18.79
CA ILE A 358 -20.66 -10.79 18.63
C ILE A 358 -22.15 -10.44 18.66
N ARG A 359 -22.59 -9.63 19.63
CA ARG A 359 -23.98 -9.17 19.71
C ARG A 359 -24.42 -8.42 18.45
N ARG A 360 -23.53 -7.60 17.87
CA ARG A 360 -23.81 -6.92 16.60
C ARG A 360 -24.01 -7.91 15.47
N PHE A 361 -23.14 -8.91 15.35
CA PHE A 361 -23.28 -9.95 14.33
C PHE A 361 -24.60 -10.72 14.47
N GLU A 362 -25.04 -11.02 15.69
CA GLU A 362 -26.32 -11.70 15.94
C GLU A 362 -27.54 -10.89 15.48
N GLN A 363 -27.51 -9.57 15.70
CA GLN A 363 -28.56 -8.67 15.24
C GLN A 363 -28.64 -8.61 13.71
N ASP A 364 -27.50 -8.71 13.03
CA ASP A 364 -27.37 -8.59 11.58
C ASP A 364 -27.28 -9.93 10.83
N LEU A 365 -27.54 -11.07 11.49
CA LEU A 365 -27.52 -12.41 10.84
C LEU A 365 -28.45 -12.53 9.62
N SER A 366 -29.51 -11.71 9.58
CA SER A 366 -30.46 -11.63 8.45
C SER A 366 -30.15 -10.51 7.45
N GLY A 367 -29.16 -9.67 7.76
CA GLY A 367 -28.75 -8.53 6.97
C GLY A 367 -28.01 -8.91 5.68
N ILE A 368 -27.74 -7.88 4.87
CA ILE A 368 -27.04 -7.99 3.58
C ILE A 368 -25.57 -7.54 3.70
N LYS A 369 -25.22 -6.89 4.81
CA LYS A 369 -23.87 -6.32 5.01
C LYS A 369 -22.84 -7.44 5.20
N PRO A 370 -21.70 -7.40 4.52
CA PRO A 370 -20.57 -8.30 4.78
C PRO A 370 -19.91 -7.99 6.13
N VAL A 371 -19.10 -8.94 6.62
CA VAL A 371 -18.44 -8.90 7.94
C VAL A 371 -17.62 -7.63 8.14
N ASP A 372 -16.78 -7.29 7.16
CA ASP A 372 -15.93 -6.10 7.18
C ASP A 372 -16.76 -4.82 7.35
N ALA A 373 -17.82 -4.64 6.56
CA ALA A 373 -18.71 -3.50 6.66
C ALA A 373 -19.43 -3.41 8.01
N LEU A 374 -19.78 -4.56 8.62
CA LEU A 374 -20.40 -4.60 9.95
C LEU A 374 -19.41 -4.19 11.05
N ILE A 375 -18.17 -4.68 11.00
CA ILE A 375 -17.12 -4.30 11.95
C ILE A 375 -16.85 -2.79 11.85
N GLU A 376 -16.71 -2.25 10.63
CA GLU A 376 -16.48 -0.83 10.41
C GLU A 376 -17.66 0.01 10.91
N THR A 377 -18.89 -0.34 10.52
CA THR A 377 -20.10 0.36 10.97
C THR A 377 -20.21 0.33 12.50
N TYR A 378 -19.92 -0.82 13.14
CA TYR A 378 -19.97 -0.96 14.59
C TYR A 378 -19.01 0.00 15.29
N ALA A 379 -17.76 0.10 14.82
CA ALA A 379 -16.81 1.04 15.40
C ALA A 379 -17.22 2.50 15.17
N ASP A 380 -17.87 2.85 14.05
CA ASP A 380 -18.31 4.23 13.79
C ASP A 380 -19.45 4.62 14.73
N GLU A 381 -20.43 3.72 14.89
CA GLU A 381 -21.59 3.94 15.77
C GLU A 381 -21.20 3.99 17.25
N THR A 382 -20.14 3.28 17.65
CA THR A 382 -19.65 3.22 19.04
C THR A 382 -18.51 4.21 19.33
N GLY A 383 -18.01 4.89 18.31
CA GLY A 383 -16.87 5.81 18.43
C GLY A 383 -15.52 5.12 18.70
N LEU A 384 -15.44 3.80 18.53
CA LEU A 384 -14.22 3.02 18.77
C LEU A 384 -13.18 3.26 17.68
N LYS A 385 -11.92 3.41 18.09
CA LYS A 385 -10.80 3.66 17.17
C LYS A 385 -10.29 2.41 16.50
N ARG A 386 -9.76 2.57 15.29
CA ARG A 386 -9.13 1.51 14.51
C ARG A 386 -7.67 1.89 14.30
N TRP A 387 -6.76 1.06 14.78
CA TRP A 387 -5.33 1.28 14.61
C TRP A 387 -4.76 0.30 13.60
N ALA A 388 -3.65 0.64 12.96
CA ALA A 388 -2.89 -0.25 12.10
C ALA A 388 -1.41 -0.26 12.48
N VAL A 389 -0.77 -1.40 12.26
CA VAL A 389 0.68 -1.56 12.40
C VAL A 389 1.35 -1.29 11.06
N VAL A 390 2.35 -0.40 11.06
CA VAL A 390 3.15 -0.02 9.90
C VAL A 390 4.63 -0.34 10.18
N PRO A 391 5.35 -1.02 9.28
CA PRO A 391 4.86 -1.66 8.07
C PRO A 391 3.93 -2.85 8.39
N CYS A 392 3.14 -3.22 7.39
CA CYS A 392 2.14 -4.27 7.49
C CYS A 392 2.77 -5.65 7.73
N PRO A 393 2.50 -6.34 8.86
CA PRO A 393 3.14 -7.62 9.17
C PRO A 393 2.54 -8.83 8.44
N PHE A 394 1.41 -8.66 7.76
CA PHE A 394 0.78 -9.70 6.95
C PHE A 394 0.65 -9.25 5.49
N GLN A 395 0.55 -10.23 4.59
CA GLN A 395 0.29 -10.04 3.18
C GLN A 395 -0.76 -11.03 2.70
N HIS A 396 -1.53 -10.68 1.69
CA HIS A 396 -2.43 -11.64 1.08
C HIS A 396 -1.65 -12.48 0.06
N VAL A 397 -1.83 -13.81 0.07
CA VAL A 397 -1.09 -14.78 -0.76
C VAL A 397 -1.33 -14.55 -2.26
N GLY A 398 -2.33 -13.76 -2.65
CA GLY A 398 -2.54 -13.38 -4.05
C GLY A 398 -2.98 -14.55 -4.93
N SER A 399 -3.29 -14.30 -6.21
CA SER A 399 -3.56 -15.38 -7.16
C SER A 399 -2.24 -16.01 -7.60
N LYS A 400 -2.11 -17.33 -7.45
CA LYS A 400 -1.00 -18.12 -8.04
C LYS A 400 -1.17 -18.18 -9.57
N SER A 401 -0.89 -17.08 -10.26
CA SER A 401 -0.47 -17.05 -11.66
C SER A 401 -0.37 -15.59 -12.09
N GLY A 402 0.71 -15.25 -12.78
CA GLY A 402 0.78 -14.07 -13.65
C GLY A 402 -0.16 -14.14 -14.85
N GLN A 403 -1.26 -14.90 -14.76
CA GLN A 403 -2.38 -14.74 -15.64
C GLN A 403 -3.26 -13.66 -15.01
N GLN A 404 -3.37 -12.56 -15.74
CA GLN A 404 -4.38 -11.54 -15.56
C GLN A 404 -5.74 -12.23 -15.67
N ILE A 405 -6.20 -12.86 -14.58
CA ILE A 405 -7.55 -13.37 -14.49
C ILE A 405 -8.40 -12.11 -14.52
N GLN A 406 -8.96 -11.81 -15.70
CA GLN A 406 -9.96 -10.77 -15.87
C GLN A 406 -10.88 -10.88 -14.67
N ALA A 407 -10.91 -9.84 -13.84
CA ALA A 407 -11.74 -9.80 -12.66
C ALA A 407 -13.15 -10.26 -13.08
N GLU A 408 -13.54 -11.47 -12.68
CA GLU A 408 -14.89 -11.95 -12.88
C GLU A 408 -15.79 -10.88 -12.26
N LYS A 409 -16.79 -10.41 -13.01
CA LYS A 409 -17.72 -9.38 -12.53
C LYS A 409 -18.25 -9.80 -11.15
N GLY A 410 -17.79 -9.12 -10.10
CA GLY A 410 -18.23 -9.34 -8.73
C GLY A 410 -17.21 -9.92 -7.75
N LYS A 411 -16.03 -10.39 -8.18
CA LYS A 411 -14.95 -10.79 -7.26
C LYS A 411 -13.81 -9.76 -7.24
N PRO A 412 -13.26 -9.38 -6.07
CA PRO A 412 -12.02 -8.63 -6.05
C PRO A 412 -10.92 -9.51 -6.66
N SER A 413 -10.26 -9.05 -7.73
CA SER A 413 -9.00 -9.66 -8.18
C SER A 413 -8.05 -9.70 -6.98
N ALA A 414 -7.26 -10.76 -6.84
CA ALA A 414 -6.27 -10.89 -5.77
C ALA A 414 -5.26 -9.72 -5.76
N GLU A 415 -5.09 -9.04 -6.90
CA GLU A 415 -4.33 -7.79 -7.06
C GLU A 415 -4.99 -6.56 -6.38
N ARG A 416 -6.28 -6.63 -6.01
CA ARG A 416 -6.96 -5.57 -5.25
C ARG A 416 -6.66 -5.63 -3.75
N ILE A 417 -6.13 -6.76 -3.29
CA ILE A 417 -5.81 -7.04 -1.89
C ILE A 417 -4.31 -7.35 -1.85
N TRP A 418 -3.49 -6.30 -1.93
CA TRP A 418 -2.03 -6.40 -1.96
C TRP A 418 -1.45 -5.28 -1.12
N ASN A 419 -0.49 -5.60 -0.26
CA ASN A 419 0.34 -4.65 0.45
C ASN A 419 1.69 -4.51 -0.27
N PHE A 420 2.00 -3.31 -0.76
CA PHE A 420 3.19 -3.04 -1.58
C PHE A 420 4.45 -2.85 -0.73
N GLU A 421 4.29 -2.38 0.51
CA GLU A 421 5.36 -2.20 1.48
C GLU A 421 5.88 -3.55 2.02
N PHE A 422 5.02 -4.57 2.12
CA PHE A 422 5.39 -5.92 2.54
C PHE A 422 6.51 -6.52 1.70
N GLU A 423 6.54 -6.25 0.38
CA GLU A 423 7.60 -6.74 -0.52
C GLU A 423 8.98 -6.14 -0.22
N LYS A 424 9.04 -5.09 0.60
CA LYS A 424 10.28 -4.45 1.08
C LYS A 424 10.70 -4.90 2.48
N TRP A 425 9.90 -5.73 3.16
CA TRP A 425 10.09 -6.11 4.56
C TRP A 425 11.53 -6.58 4.88
N TRP A 426 12.10 -7.40 4.01
CA TRP A 426 13.45 -7.97 4.18
C TRP A 426 14.58 -6.92 4.09
N MET A 427 14.35 -5.79 3.43
CA MET A 427 15.33 -4.71 3.33
C MET A 427 15.42 -3.91 4.62
N ASP A 428 14.27 -3.73 5.29
CA ASP A 428 14.14 -2.81 6.43
C ASP A 428 14.35 -3.51 7.79
N HIS A 429 14.25 -4.84 7.84
CA HIS A 429 14.33 -5.62 9.08
C HIS A 429 15.50 -6.62 9.13
N ARG A 430 16.57 -6.41 8.35
CA ARG A 430 17.81 -7.13 8.62
C ARG A 430 18.27 -6.79 10.04
N PRO A 431 18.59 -7.77 10.90
CA PRO A 431 19.36 -7.47 12.08
C PRO A 431 20.67 -6.83 11.61
N SER A 432 20.87 -5.56 11.98
CA SER A 432 22.21 -4.98 11.93
C SER A 432 23.11 -5.89 12.77
N PRO A 433 24.32 -6.24 12.34
CA PRO A 433 25.26 -7.03 13.14
C PRO A 433 25.58 -6.41 14.51
N SER A 434 25.15 -5.17 14.76
CA SER A 434 25.44 -4.38 15.95
C SER A 434 24.37 -4.41 17.06
N THR A 435 23.24 -5.12 16.90
CA THR A 435 22.14 -5.08 17.89
C THR A 435 21.96 -6.36 18.70
N ILE A 436 23.01 -7.19 18.76
CA ILE A 436 23.13 -8.26 19.76
C ILE A 436 23.98 -7.72 20.91
N ASP A 437 23.46 -6.78 21.68
CA ASP A 437 23.75 -6.71 23.12
C ASP A 437 22.91 -5.65 23.84
N ASN A 438 22.57 -5.98 25.08
CA ASN A 438 21.93 -5.14 26.11
C ASN A 438 20.46 -4.74 25.92
N ASN A 439 19.57 -5.61 26.40
CA ASN A 439 18.66 -5.22 27.48
C ASN A 439 18.09 -6.46 28.18
N ARG A 440 18.71 -6.82 29.31
CA ARG A 440 18.09 -7.63 30.36
C ARG A 440 17.27 -6.72 31.26
N ASP A 441 16.09 -7.22 31.60
CA ASP A 441 15.25 -6.98 32.78
C ASP A 441 14.98 -5.55 33.24
N GLU A 442 13.70 -5.18 33.28
CA GLU A 442 12.90 -5.22 34.51
C GLU A 442 11.47 -4.72 34.22
N SER A 443 10.48 -5.28 34.92
CA SER A 443 9.04 -4.94 34.93
C SER A 443 8.12 -5.47 33.81
N ILE A 444 7.96 -6.79 33.76
CA ILE A 444 6.69 -7.43 33.36
C ILE A 444 6.09 -8.01 34.65
N GLU A 445 5.43 -7.18 35.47
CA GLU A 445 4.61 -7.70 36.58
C GLU A 445 3.48 -6.77 37.04
N VAL A 446 3.17 -5.71 36.28
CA VAL A 446 1.95 -4.91 36.53
C VAL A 446 1.29 -4.62 35.19
N LEU A 447 0.62 -5.62 34.61
CA LEU A 447 -0.32 -5.42 33.48
C LEU A 447 -1.20 -6.65 33.14
N ILE A 448 -1.47 -7.51 34.13
CA ILE A 448 -2.61 -8.44 34.11
C ILE A 448 -3.21 -8.49 35.52
N ALA A 449 -4.08 -7.53 35.82
CA ALA A 449 -5.06 -7.58 36.90
C ALA A 449 -6.29 -6.78 36.44
#